data_AF-A0A087B4A5-F1
#
_entry.id   AF-A0A087B4A5-F1
#
_cell.length_a   1.000
_cell.length_b   1.000
_cell.length_c   1.000
_cell.angle_alpha   90.00
_cell.angle_beta   90.00
_cell.angle_gamma   90.00
#
_symmetry.space_group_name_H-M   'P 1'
#
loop_
_entity.id
_entity.type
_entity.pdbx_description
1 polymer ?
#
loop_
_entity_poly.entity_id
_entity_poly.type
_entity_poly.pdbx_seq_one_letter_code
_entity_poly.pdbx_strand_id
1 'polypeptide(L)'
;MVTLCCLPSLLFGTLLSGLDIRTRRVPRLLVLSWLLAQCAAWSFLAWQSHRWLPLAMALMGALGAMVIQLALALARPGALGLGDVSVALPLGCLVGWFGFDAFVAWWLCMACLGALWVGAWRLAARRIRKVPFVPPMVCAALVAPLLA
;
A
#
# COMPACT_ATOMS: atom_id res chain seq x y z
N MET A 1 10.15 -18.06 5.50
CA MET A 1 10.91 -17.14 4.61
C MET A 1 10.05 -16.01 4.06
N VAL A 2 8.85 -16.27 3.54
CA VAL A 2 7.94 -15.23 3.00
C VAL A 2 7.70 -14.06 3.97
N THR A 3 7.46 -14.36 5.26
CA THR A 3 7.22 -13.34 6.30
C THR A 3 8.39 -12.36 6.48
N LEU A 4 9.64 -12.84 6.33
CA LEU A 4 10.83 -11.97 6.42
C LEU A 4 10.90 -11.01 5.22
N CYS A 5 10.46 -11.46 4.05
CA CYS A 5 10.40 -10.63 2.85
C CYS A 5 9.30 -9.56 2.91
N CYS A 6 8.36 -9.64 3.87
CA CYS A 6 7.37 -8.59 4.14
C CYS A 6 7.89 -7.50 5.10
N LEU A 7 9.05 -7.69 5.73
CA LEU A 7 9.63 -6.73 6.68
C LEU A 7 9.83 -5.32 6.11
N PRO A 8 10.30 -5.12 4.86
CA PRO A 8 10.41 -3.79 4.29
C PRO A 8 9.06 -3.06 4.33
N SER A 9 7.98 -3.73 3.96
CA SER A 9 6.64 -3.14 3.99
C SER A 9 6.10 -2.86 5.37
N LEU A 10 6.42 -3.69 6.36
CA LEU A 10 6.07 -3.41 7.76
C LEU A 10 6.82 -2.16 8.27
N LEU A 11 8.13 -2.08 8.05
CA LEU A 11 8.97 -0.98 8.55
C LEU A 11 8.66 0.36 7.85
N PHE A 12 8.68 0.36 6.51
CA PHE A 12 8.40 1.58 5.74
C PHE A 12 6.93 1.98 5.81
N GLY A 13 6.00 1.01 5.80
CA GLY A 13 4.57 1.27 5.92
C GLY A 13 4.21 1.91 7.27
N THR A 14 4.78 1.44 8.39
CA THR A 14 4.57 2.04 9.71
C THR A 14 5.21 3.42 9.81
N LEU A 15 6.45 3.59 9.31
CA LEU A 15 7.14 4.89 9.28
C LEU A 15 6.35 5.92 8.48
N LEU A 16 5.92 5.59 7.26
CA LEU A 16 5.14 6.47 6.40
C LEU A 16 3.75 6.76 6.98
N SER A 17 3.11 5.79 7.63
CA SER A 17 1.85 6.01 8.35
C SER A 17 2.02 7.05 9.46
N GLY A 18 3.09 6.95 10.25
CA GLY A 18 3.41 7.95 11.29
C GLY A 18 3.71 9.33 10.72
N LEU A 19 4.46 9.40 9.62
CA LEU A 19 4.77 10.66 8.92
C LEU A 19 3.51 11.29 8.30
N ASP A 20 2.61 10.50 7.72
CA ASP A 20 1.35 10.99 7.16
C ASP A 20 0.43 11.54 8.27
N ILE A 21 0.38 10.88 9.42
CA ILE A 21 -0.36 11.35 10.60
C ILE A 21 0.22 12.65 11.16
N ARG A 22 1.54 12.80 11.22
CA ARG A 22 2.19 13.98 11.82
C ARG A 22 2.29 15.16 10.87
N THR A 23 2.70 14.91 9.64
CA THR A 23 3.14 15.95 8.69
C THR A 23 2.23 16.11 7.48
N ARG A 24 1.27 15.19 7.26
CA ARG A 24 0.37 15.19 6.09
C ARG A 24 1.10 15.21 4.74
N ARG A 25 2.35 14.75 4.74
CA ARG A 25 3.24 14.70 3.59
C ARG A 25 3.83 13.30 3.48
N VAL A 26 3.90 12.82 2.25
CA VAL A 26 4.50 11.54 1.89
C VAL A 26 5.82 11.83 1.19
N PRO A 27 6.97 11.62 1.85
CA PRO A 27 8.29 11.84 1.25
C PRO A 27 8.57 10.81 0.15
N ARG A 28 8.71 11.29 -1.09
CA ARG A 28 8.87 10.44 -2.29
C ARG A 28 10.11 9.55 -2.24
N LEU A 29 11.22 10.05 -1.67
CA LEU A 29 12.44 9.25 -1.49
C LEU A 29 12.20 8.02 -0.62
N LEU A 30 11.45 8.15 0.48
CA LEU A 30 11.14 7.01 1.35
C LEU A 30 10.23 5.99 0.67
N VAL A 31 9.26 6.44 -0.13
CA VAL A 31 8.42 5.55 -0.94
C VAL A 31 9.24 4.78 -1.97
N LEU A 32 10.18 5.46 -2.64
CA LEU A 32 11.07 4.82 -3.60
C LEU A 32 12.00 3.80 -2.90
N SER A 33 12.59 4.18 -1.77
CA SER A 33 13.40 3.26 -0.95
C SER A 33 12.61 2.03 -0.52
N TRP A 34 11.35 2.21 -0.13
CA TRP A 34 10.45 1.11 0.20
C TRP A 34 10.23 0.18 -1.00
N LEU A 35 9.86 0.72 -2.16
CA LEU A 35 9.65 -0.08 -3.37
C LEU A 35 10.91 -0.88 -3.72
N LEU A 36 12.07 -0.25 -3.73
CA LEU A 36 13.35 -0.90 -4.04
C LEU A 36 13.66 -2.02 -3.05
N ALA A 37 13.49 -1.77 -1.75
CA ALA A 37 13.70 -2.78 -0.72
C ALA A 37 12.74 -3.96 -0.86
N GLN A 38 11.47 -3.69 -1.18
CA GLN A 38 10.46 -4.74 -1.36
C GLN A 38 10.72 -5.57 -2.62
N CYS A 39 11.07 -4.93 -3.74
CA CYS A 39 11.45 -5.61 -4.96
C CYS A 39 12.71 -6.46 -4.76
N ALA A 40 13.73 -5.95 -4.06
CA ALA A 40 14.93 -6.73 -3.75
C ALA A 40 14.61 -7.98 -2.91
N ALA A 41 13.75 -7.84 -1.90
CA ALA A 41 13.32 -8.96 -1.07
C ALA A 41 12.56 -10.02 -1.88
N TRP A 42 11.65 -9.62 -2.77
CA TRP A 42 10.93 -10.54 -3.65
C TRP A 42 11.82 -11.20 -4.70
N SER A 43 12.73 -10.45 -5.32
CA SER A 43 13.70 -11.00 -6.27
C SER A 43 14.59 -12.05 -5.61
N PHE A 44 15.06 -11.80 -4.39
CA PHE A 44 15.87 -12.77 -3.64
C PHE A 44 15.08 -14.04 -3.31
N LEU A 45 13.81 -13.90 -2.92
CA LEU A 45 12.94 -15.04 -2.65
C LEU A 45 12.61 -15.83 -3.92
N ALA A 46 12.31 -15.14 -5.02
CA ALA A 46 12.04 -15.75 -6.32
C ALA A 46 13.25 -16.54 -6.83
N TRP A 47 14.46 -15.99 -6.66
CA TRP A 47 15.71 -16.67 -6.98
C TRP A 47 15.87 -17.97 -6.19
N GLN A 48 15.73 -17.92 -4.86
CA GLN A 48 15.91 -19.11 -4.02
C GLN A 48 14.83 -20.18 -4.21
N SER A 49 13.59 -19.76 -4.48
CA SER A 49 12.46 -20.69 -4.63
C SER A 49 12.19 -21.08 -6.08
N HIS A 50 12.94 -20.52 -7.05
CA HIS A 50 12.68 -20.61 -8.50
C HIS A 50 11.25 -20.21 -8.91
N ARG A 51 10.60 -19.35 -8.10
CA ARG A 51 9.21 -18.89 -8.33
C ARG A 51 9.21 -17.51 -8.98
N TRP A 52 9.30 -17.50 -10.30
CA TRP A 52 9.30 -16.27 -11.09
C TRP A 52 7.89 -15.69 -11.32
N LEU A 53 6.87 -16.55 -11.35
CA LEU A 53 5.49 -16.12 -11.55
C LEU A 53 4.97 -15.17 -10.44
N PRO A 54 5.16 -15.46 -9.13
CA PRO A 54 4.81 -14.52 -8.07
C PRO A 54 5.55 -13.18 -8.15
N LEU A 55 6.81 -13.18 -8.62
CA LEU A 55 7.56 -11.94 -8.84
C LEU A 55 6.92 -11.10 -9.95
N ALA A 56 6.52 -11.73 -11.06
CA ALA A 56 5.79 -11.05 -12.12
C ALA A 56 4.45 -10.49 -11.62
N MET A 57 3.70 -11.28 -10.83
CA MET A 57 2.45 -10.84 -10.22
C MET A 57 2.65 -9.68 -9.23
N ALA A 58 3.74 -9.67 -8.47
CA ALA A 58 4.12 -8.53 -7.61
C ALA A 58 4.32 -7.25 -8.43
N LEU A 59 5.08 -7.32 -9.52
CA LEU A 59 5.31 -6.16 -10.40
C LEU A 59 4.02 -5.69 -11.09
N MET A 60 3.19 -6.63 -11.55
CA MET A 60 1.87 -6.33 -12.12
C MET A 60 0.94 -5.70 -11.07
N GLY A 61 0.95 -6.21 -9.84
CA GLY A 61 0.21 -5.65 -8.72
C GLY A 61 0.64 -4.23 -8.38
N ALA A 62 1.94 -3.94 -8.42
CA ALA A 62 2.48 -2.59 -8.23
C ALA A 62 1.96 -1.62 -9.30
N LEU A 63 2.12 -1.99 -10.57
CA LEU A 63 1.66 -1.16 -11.70
C LEU A 63 0.15 -0.98 -11.70
N GLY A 64 -0.60 -2.07 -11.48
CA GLY A 64 -2.06 -2.05 -11.39
C GLY A 64 -2.54 -1.16 -10.24
N ALA A 65 -1.94 -1.28 -9.07
CA ALA A 65 -2.26 -0.42 -7.93
C ALA A 65 -2.02 1.05 -8.23
N MET A 66 -0.88 1.39 -8.83
CA MET A 66 -0.56 2.76 -9.23
C MET A 66 -1.56 3.30 -10.25
N VAL A 67 -1.89 2.53 -11.29
CA VAL A 67 -2.83 2.94 -12.34
C VAL A 67 -4.23 3.18 -11.75
N ILE A 68 -4.73 2.25 -10.92
CA ILE A 68 -6.05 2.39 -10.28
C ILE A 68 -6.05 3.60 -9.35
N GLN A 69 -5.02 3.77 -8.51
CA GLN A 69 -4.95 4.88 -7.58
C GLN A 69 -4.83 6.23 -8.30
N LEU A 70 -4.08 6.27 -9.41
CA LEU A 70 -3.97 7.43 -10.27
C LEU A 70 -5.31 7.76 -10.94
N ALA A 71 -6.02 6.75 -11.46
CA ALA A 71 -7.35 6.93 -12.04
C ALA A 71 -8.35 7.48 -11.00
N LEU A 72 -8.29 7.00 -9.74
CA LEU A 72 -9.10 7.53 -8.65
C LEU A 72 -8.73 8.98 -8.30
N ALA A 73 -7.44 9.32 -8.28
CA ALA A 73 -6.97 10.68 -8.06
C ALA A 73 -7.42 11.64 -9.18
N LEU A 74 -7.44 11.18 -10.44
CA LEU A 74 -7.92 11.95 -11.58
C LEU A 74 -9.45 12.08 -11.61
N ALA A 75 -10.18 11.04 -11.20
CA ALA A 75 -11.64 11.05 -11.16
C ALA A 75 -12.20 11.95 -10.04
N ARG A 76 -11.47 12.10 -8.92
CA ARG A 76 -11.86 12.93 -7.77
C ARG A 76 -10.71 13.84 -7.35
N PRO A 77 -10.37 14.87 -8.15
CA PRO A 77 -9.29 15.80 -7.82
C PRO A 77 -9.60 16.50 -6.49
N GLY A 78 -8.70 16.36 -5.52
CA GLY A 78 -8.81 16.94 -4.17
C GLY A 78 -9.23 15.96 -3.07
N ALA A 79 -9.77 14.78 -3.42
CA ALA A 79 -10.06 13.72 -2.44
C ALA A 79 -8.82 12.87 -2.13
N LEU A 80 -8.00 12.60 -3.16
CA LEU A 80 -6.78 11.80 -3.05
C LEU A 80 -5.54 12.60 -3.43
N GLY A 81 -4.47 12.43 -2.66
CA GLY A 81 -3.19 13.06 -2.92
C GLY A 81 -2.30 12.22 -3.82
N LEU A 82 -1.39 12.86 -4.56
CA LEU A 82 -0.31 12.17 -5.29
C LEU A 82 0.58 11.30 -4.37
N GLY A 83 0.60 11.59 -3.07
CA GLY A 83 1.27 10.76 -2.06
C GLY A 83 0.66 9.36 -1.94
N ASP A 84 -0.67 9.27 -1.98
CA ASP A 84 -1.42 8.02 -1.87
C ASP A 84 -1.16 7.13 -3.09
N VAL A 85 -1.11 7.74 -4.29
CA VAL A 85 -0.74 7.06 -5.54
C VAL A 85 0.67 6.49 -5.45
N SER A 86 1.60 7.25 -4.89
CA SER A 86 2.99 6.81 -4.75
C SER A 86 3.09 5.63 -3.77
N VAL A 87 2.32 5.63 -2.68
CA VAL A 87 2.29 4.56 -1.67
C VAL A 87 1.57 3.30 -2.17
N ALA A 88 0.59 3.44 -3.05
CA ALA A 88 -0.08 2.31 -3.68
C ALA A 88 0.90 1.42 -4.48
N LEU A 89 1.97 1.99 -5.03
CA LEU A 89 2.97 1.28 -5.83
C LEU A 89 3.73 0.20 -5.01
N PRO A 90 4.42 0.50 -3.89
CA PRO A 90 5.06 -0.53 -3.07
C PRO A 90 4.06 -1.47 -2.37
N LEU A 91 2.86 -0.99 -2.02
CA LEU A 91 1.81 -1.84 -1.46
C LEU A 91 1.28 -2.87 -2.48
N GLY A 92 1.05 -2.44 -3.72
CA GLY A 92 0.70 -3.35 -4.82
C GLY A 92 1.81 -4.37 -5.09
N CYS A 93 3.08 -3.98 -4.94
CA CYS A 93 4.22 -4.90 -5.02
C CYS A 93 4.21 -5.95 -3.90
N LEU A 94 3.89 -5.55 -2.67
CA LEU A 94 3.75 -6.47 -1.55
C LEU A 94 2.62 -7.47 -1.80
N VAL A 95 1.42 -6.97 -2.08
CA VAL A 95 0.20 -7.79 -2.17
C VAL A 95 0.20 -8.65 -3.43
N GLY A 96 0.70 -8.13 -4.56
CA GLY A 96 0.72 -8.85 -5.84
C GLY A 96 1.52 -10.14 -5.80
N TRP A 97 2.49 -10.27 -4.89
CA TRP A 97 3.21 -11.54 -4.67
C TRP A 97 2.27 -12.69 -4.26
N PHE A 98 1.21 -12.38 -3.50
CA PHE A 98 0.23 -13.34 -3.02
C PHE A 98 -0.84 -13.68 -4.06
N GLY A 99 -0.82 -13.03 -5.22
CA GLY A 99 -1.71 -13.31 -6.35
C GLY A 99 -2.89 -12.35 -6.46
N PHE A 100 -3.78 -12.68 -7.40
CA PHE A 100 -4.90 -11.82 -7.77
C PHE A 100 -5.96 -11.73 -6.68
N ASP A 101 -6.28 -12.84 -6.01
CA ASP A 101 -7.30 -12.88 -4.95
C ASP A 101 -6.91 -11.97 -3.78
N ALA A 102 -5.65 -12.01 -3.36
CA ALA A 102 -5.10 -11.11 -2.34
C ALA A 102 -5.16 -9.64 -2.78
N PHE A 103 -4.91 -9.36 -4.07
CA PHE A 103 -5.01 -8.00 -4.63
C PHE A 103 -6.44 -7.48 -4.58
N VAL A 104 -7.43 -8.29 -4.95
CA VAL A 104 -8.86 -7.92 -4.88
C VAL A 104 -9.29 -7.75 -3.42
N ALA A 105 -8.93 -8.69 -2.55
CA ALA A 105 -9.20 -8.61 -1.11
C ALA A 105 -8.60 -7.33 -0.51
N TRP A 106 -7.41 -6.94 -0.95
CA TRP A 106 -6.77 -5.71 -0.51
C TRP A 106 -7.57 -4.46 -0.87
N TRP A 107 -8.08 -4.36 -2.10
CA TRP A 107 -8.94 -3.25 -2.50
C TRP A 107 -10.25 -3.20 -1.69
N LEU A 108 -10.86 -4.35 -1.43
CA LEU A 108 -12.07 -4.45 -0.60
C LEU A 108 -11.79 -4.02 0.85
N CYS A 109 -10.72 -4.55 1.46
CA CYS A 109 -10.28 -4.17 2.80
C CYS A 109 -9.95 -2.67 2.86
N MET A 110 -9.29 -2.12 1.84
CA MET A 110 -8.97 -0.69 1.76
C MET A 110 -10.24 0.16 1.69
N ALA A 111 -11.26 -0.25 0.92
CA ALA A 111 -12.54 0.44 0.85
C ALA A 111 -13.26 0.44 2.21
N CYS A 112 -13.35 -0.72 2.87
CA CYS A 112 -13.97 -0.84 4.19
C CYS A 112 -13.22 -0.05 5.27
N LEU A 113 -11.90 -0.25 5.39
CA LEU A 113 -11.07 0.44 6.38
C LEU A 113 -11.00 1.95 6.10
N GLY A 114 -10.93 2.35 4.83
CA GLY A 114 -10.97 3.75 4.42
C GLY A 114 -12.27 4.44 4.82
N ALA A 115 -13.43 3.80 4.61
CA ALA A 115 -14.72 4.34 5.02
C ALA A 115 -14.82 4.50 6.56
N LEU A 116 -14.43 3.46 7.31
CA LEU A 116 -14.39 3.49 8.77
C LEU A 116 -13.44 4.57 9.29
N TRP A 117 -12.26 4.68 8.69
CA TRP A 117 -11.25 5.67 9.06
C TRP A 117 -11.72 7.10 8.82
N VAL A 118 -12.33 7.38 7.67
CA VAL A 118 -12.92 8.70 7.37
C VAL A 118 -14.03 9.03 8.37
N GLY A 119 -14.90 8.07 8.71
CA GLY A 119 -15.94 8.24 9.72
C GLY A 119 -15.39 8.56 11.11
N ALA A 120 -14.46 7.74 11.60
CA ALA A 120 -13.79 7.92 12.89
C ALA A 120 -13.03 9.26 12.94
N TRP A 121 -12.34 9.62 11.86
CA TRP A 121 -11.58 10.86 11.77
C TRP A 121 -12.49 12.10 11.83
N ARG A 122 -13.66 12.06 11.17
CA ARG A 122 -14.64 13.15 11.24
C ARG A 122 -15.18 13.35 12.66
N LEU A 123 -15.42 12.25 13.38
CA LEU A 123 -15.89 12.29 14.77
C LEU A 123 -14.81 12.82 15.74
N ALA A 124 -13.57 12.37 15.58
CA ALA A 124 -12.46 12.70 16.48
C ALA A 124 -11.87 14.10 16.23
N ALA A 125 -11.68 14.49 14.96
CA ALA A 125 -10.86 15.64 14.63
C ALA A 125 -11.65 16.93 14.35
N ARG A 126 -12.99 16.87 14.23
CA ARG A 126 -14.05 17.92 14.06
C ARG A 126 -13.79 19.15 13.15
N ARG A 127 -12.56 19.45 12.70
CA ARG A 127 -12.15 20.66 11.96
C ARG A 127 -10.96 20.45 10.99
N ILE A 128 -10.36 19.27 10.88
CA ILE A 128 -9.19 19.05 10.02
C ILE A 128 -9.62 18.59 8.61
N ARG A 129 -9.25 19.36 7.58
CA ARG A 129 -9.68 19.16 6.18
C ARG A 129 -9.05 17.95 5.47
N LYS A 130 -7.86 17.50 5.88
CA LYS A 130 -7.12 16.43 5.18
C LYS A 130 -6.98 15.18 6.07
N VAL A 131 -7.62 14.10 5.67
CA VAL A 131 -7.58 12.79 6.33
C VAL A 131 -6.31 12.04 5.88
N PRO A 132 -5.47 11.53 6.80
CA PRO A 132 -4.32 10.70 6.42
C PRO A 132 -4.82 9.35 5.92
N PHE A 133 -4.46 8.95 4.70
CA PHE A 133 -5.00 7.74 4.06
C PHE A 133 -3.98 6.60 3.99
N VAL A 134 -2.70 6.87 4.25
CA VAL A 134 -1.64 5.85 4.27
C VAL A 134 -1.87 4.76 5.34
N PRO A 135 -2.28 5.08 6.59
CA PRO A 135 -2.50 4.05 7.61
C PRO A 135 -3.51 2.96 7.21
N PRO A 136 -4.75 3.27 6.77
CA PRO A 136 -5.68 2.24 6.34
C PRO A 136 -5.21 1.45 5.11
N MET A 137 -4.47 2.07 4.18
CA MET A 137 -3.88 1.35 3.03
C MET A 137 -2.88 0.28 3.48
N VAL A 138 -1.99 0.63 4.42
CA VAL A 138 -1.00 -0.30 4.98
C VAL A 138 -1.68 -1.41 5.77
N CYS A 139 -2.64 -1.07 6.65
CA CYS A 139 -3.39 -2.07 7.40
C CYS A 139 -4.12 -3.06 6.48
N ALA A 140 -4.79 -2.56 5.43
CA ALA A 140 -5.44 -3.40 4.44
C ALA A 140 -4.46 -4.37 3.77
N ALA A 141 -3.27 -3.90 3.40
CA ALA A 141 -2.27 -4.70 2.68
C ALA A 141 -1.66 -5.81 3.53
N LEU A 142 -1.66 -5.66 4.86
CA LEU A 142 -1.19 -6.69 5.79
C LEU A 142 -2.27 -7.73 6.09
N VAL A 143 -3.53 -7.32 6.11
CA VAL A 143 -4.67 -8.20 6.43
C VAL A 143 -5.14 -8.99 5.21
N ALA A 144 -5.17 -8.38 4.03
CA ALA A 144 -5.75 -9.01 2.84
C ALA A 144 -5.09 -10.33 2.42
N PRO A 145 -3.75 -10.49 2.46
CA PRO A 145 -3.11 -11.77 2.17
C PRO A 145 -3.43 -12.89 3.18
N LEU A 146 -4.03 -12.57 4.34
CA LEU A 146 -4.47 -13.56 5.32
C LEU A 146 -5.92 -14.03 5.06
N LEU A 147 -6.65 -13.32 4.21
CA LEU A 147 -8.05 -13.57 3.88
C LEU A 147 -8.22 -14.29 2.53
N ALA A 148 -7.15 -14.41 1.76
CA ALA A 148 -7.09 -15.03 0.43
C ALA A 148 -6.20 -16.27 0.47
#